data_AF-A4BD07-F1
#
_entry.id   AF-A4BD07-F1
#
_cell.length_a   1.000
_cell.length_b   1.000
_cell.length_c   1.000
_cell.angle_alpha   90.00
_cell.angle_beta   90.00
_cell.angle_gamma   90.00
#
_symmetry.space_group_name_H-M   'P 1'
#
loop_
_entity.id
_entity.type
_entity.pdbx_description
1 polymer ?
#
loop_
_entity_poly.entity_id
_entity_poly.type
_entity_poly.pdbx_seq_one_letter_code
_entity_poly.pdbx_strand_id
1 'polypeptide(L)'
;MAETLFKAAQARGVQSSWYLEESTDHPVHPVELKKSKYSTDFPERCLRKWSSFIADNKDKEHLFILEGSLFQSTVRFMLEGKNEELVADYYKACQSILSAVHPKLIYLRPVDAKAHIEWVMAYRGEEWTTKVAEYLEKTPYCADKHWQGENGLLSFWCKYALLCDSLAVQTSIPYHTVNAGFGYFERQFDEAMSHIRSEKGVDNQVLGAC
;
A
#
# COMPACT_ATOMS: atom_id res chain seq x y z
N MET A 1 6.67 4.34 9.40
CA MET A 1 5.80 3.42 10.17
C MET A 1 6.21 1.95 10.03
N ALA A 2 6.32 1.39 8.81
CA ALA A 2 6.62 -0.03 8.61
C ALA A 2 7.96 -0.46 9.25
N GLU A 3 9.01 0.34 9.08
CA GLU A 3 10.30 0.13 9.76
C GLU A 3 10.16 0.09 11.29
N THR A 4 9.36 0.99 11.88
CA THR A 4 9.12 1.05 13.32
C THR A 4 8.37 -0.19 13.80
N LEU A 5 7.37 -0.67 13.04
CA LEU A 5 6.66 -1.93 13.32
C LEU A 5 7.62 -3.12 13.28
N PHE A 6 8.50 -3.18 12.29
CA PHE A 6 9.53 -4.20 12.19
C PHE A 6 10.46 -4.21 13.40
N LYS A 7 11.05 -3.07 13.76
CA LYS A 7 11.91 -2.94 14.96
C LYS A 7 11.16 -3.35 16.23
N ALA A 8 9.89 -2.97 16.35
CA ALA A 8 9.04 -3.33 17.49
C ALA A 8 8.72 -4.84 17.55
N ALA A 9 8.61 -5.52 16.42
CA ALA A 9 8.43 -6.97 16.35
C ALA A 9 9.71 -7.71 16.77
N GLN A 10 10.86 -7.28 16.23
CA GLN A 10 12.17 -7.84 16.60
C GLN A 10 12.48 -7.68 18.09
N ALA A 11 12.20 -6.50 18.66
CA ALA A 11 12.37 -6.25 20.10
C ALA A 11 11.52 -7.17 21.00
N ARG A 12 10.49 -7.83 20.44
CA ARG A 12 9.63 -8.81 21.12
C ARG A 12 9.99 -10.26 20.78
N GLY A 13 11.10 -10.49 20.08
CA GLY A 13 11.55 -11.83 19.69
C GLY A 13 10.77 -12.44 18.52
N VAL A 14 9.97 -11.65 17.79
CA VAL A 14 9.25 -12.14 16.61
C VAL A 14 10.19 -12.18 15.40
N GLN A 15 10.37 -13.36 14.81
CA GLN A 15 11.07 -13.50 13.53
C GLN A 15 10.34 -12.68 12.47
N SER A 16 11.03 -11.73 11.85
CA SER A 16 10.41 -10.77 10.95
C SER A 16 11.35 -10.26 9.86
N SER A 17 10.75 -9.78 8.77
CA SER A 17 11.43 -9.08 7.68
C SER A 17 10.57 -7.91 7.22
N TRP A 18 11.23 -6.81 6.85
CA TRP A 18 10.59 -5.65 6.26
C TRP A 18 11.15 -5.41 4.87
N TYR A 19 10.25 -5.15 3.94
CA TYR A 19 10.58 -4.77 2.57
C TYR A 19 10.05 -3.37 2.31
N LEU A 20 10.99 -2.44 2.11
CA LEU A 20 10.71 -1.08 1.68
C LEU A 20 10.29 -1.11 0.22
N GLU A 21 9.27 -0.33 -0.15
CA GLU A 21 8.73 -0.26 -1.52
C GLU A 21 9.84 -0.09 -2.58
N GLU A 22 10.83 0.75 -2.30
CA GLU A 22 11.90 1.13 -3.22
C GLU A 22 13.05 0.11 -3.29
N SER A 23 13.06 -0.92 -2.44
CA SER A 23 14.10 -1.95 -2.43
C SER A 23 14.24 -2.65 -3.78
N THR A 24 15.48 -2.87 -4.20
CA THR A 24 15.78 -3.47 -5.50
C THR A 24 15.43 -4.96 -5.56
N ASP A 25 15.54 -5.64 -4.42
CA ASP A 25 15.31 -7.06 -4.18
C ASP A 25 13.92 -7.35 -3.57
N HIS A 26 12.97 -6.43 -3.72
CA HIS A 26 11.63 -6.60 -3.16
C HIS A 26 10.97 -7.88 -3.71
N PRO A 27 10.49 -8.81 -2.86
CA PRO A 27 10.09 -10.15 -3.28
C PRO A 27 8.87 -10.14 -4.21
N VAL A 28 7.93 -9.23 -3.96
CA VAL A 28 6.73 -9.06 -4.78
C VAL A 28 6.85 -7.95 -5.84
N HIS A 29 7.75 -6.97 -5.68
CA HIS A 29 7.90 -5.80 -6.56
C HIS A 29 9.34 -5.52 -6.99
N PRO A 30 10.05 -6.50 -7.58
CA PRO A 30 11.43 -6.30 -8.00
C PRO A 30 11.54 -5.24 -9.10
N VAL A 31 12.72 -4.65 -9.24
CA VAL A 31 12.96 -3.53 -10.18
C VAL A 31 12.58 -3.87 -11.62
N GLU A 32 12.77 -5.12 -12.05
CA GLU A 32 12.41 -5.61 -13.38
C GLU A 32 10.91 -5.51 -13.66
N LEU A 33 10.09 -5.68 -12.62
CA LEU A 33 8.64 -5.54 -12.72
C LEU A 33 8.27 -4.06 -12.95
N LYS A 34 8.96 -3.14 -12.27
CA LYS A 34 8.71 -1.69 -12.37
C LYS A 34 9.10 -1.11 -13.73
N LYS A 35 10.08 -1.70 -14.44
CA LYS A 35 10.51 -1.25 -15.78
C LYS A 35 9.42 -1.31 -16.85
N SER A 36 8.40 -2.14 -16.64
CA SER A 36 7.32 -2.39 -17.60
C SER A 36 5.95 -2.20 -16.93
N LYS A 37 5.88 -1.31 -15.96
CA LYS A 37 4.70 -1.09 -15.11
C LYS A 37 3.43 -0.59 -15.81
N TYR A 38 3.54 -0.13 -17.06
CA TYR A 38 2.40 0.34 -17.86
C TYR A 38 1.91 -0.70 -18.88
N SER A 39 2.55 -1.88 -18.96
CA SER A 39 2.07 -2.92 -19.86
C SER A 39 0.75 -3.51 -19.37
N THR A 40 -0.10 -3.96 -20.30
CA THR A 40 -1.41 -4.56 -19.97
C THR A 40 -1.28 -5.89 -19.22
N ASP A 41 -0.13 -6.58 -19.33
CA ASP A 41 0.19 -7.80 -18.58
C ASP A 41 0.82 -7.54 -17.20
N PHE A 42 0.99 -6.26 -16.81
CA PHE A 42 1.52 -5.89 -15.49
C PHE A 42 0.75 -6.53 -14.32
N PRO A 43 -0.60 -6.55 -14.30
CA PRO A 43 -1.35 -7.13 -13.17
C PRO A 43 -1.09 -8.64 -13.02
N GLU A 44 -1.11 -9.37 -14.13
CA GLU A 44 -0.80 -10.79 -14.20
C GLU A 44 0.61 -11.08 -13.64
N ARG A 45 1.59 -10.24 -14.00
CA ARG A 45 2.96 -10.36 -13.49
C ARG A 45 3.06 -10.08 -11.99
N CYS A 46 2.34 -9.08 -11.49
CA CYS A 46 2.23 -8.84 -10.05
C CYS A 46 1.61 -10.03 -9.32
N LEU A 47 0.54 -10.63 -9.86
CA LEU A 47 -0.09 -11.83 -9.29
C LEU A 47 0.87 -13.01 -9.22
N ARG A 48 1.66 -13.26 -10.27
CA ARG A 48 2.71 -14.30 -10.24
C ARG A 48 3.71 -14.06 -9.12
N LYS A 49 4.12 -12.82 -8.90
CA LYS A 49 5.05 -12.48 -7.82
C LYS A 49 4.45 -12.67 -6.44
N TRP A 50 3.19 -12.31 -6.24
CA TRP A 50 2.46 -12.65 -5.01
C TRP A 50 2.34 -14.16 -4.80
N SER A 51 1.95 -14.91 -5.83
CA SER A 51 1.81 -16.37 -5.74
C SER A 51 3.12 -17.05 -5.37
N SER A 52 4.24 -16.68 -6.01
CA SER A 52 5.56 -17.20 -5.65
C SER A 52 5.95 -16.84 -4.22
N PHE A 53 5.79 -15.58 -3.83
CA PHE A 53 6.11 -15.15 -2.48
C PHE A 53 5.32 -15.93 -1.41
N ILE A 54 4.02 -16.13 -1.62
CA ILE A 54 3.19 -16.91 -0.69
C ILE A 54 3.60 -18.38 -0.70
N ALA A 55 3.81 -18.99 -1.87
CA ALA A 55 4.25 -20.39 -1.97
C ALA A 55 5.56 -20.64 -1.19
N ASP A 56 6.52 -19.72 -1.28
CA ASP A 56 7.83 -19.85 -0.66
C ASP A 56 7.84 -19.56 0.86
N ASN A 57 6.77 -18.96 1.40
CA ASN A 57 6.76 -18.43 2.77
C ASN A 57 5.55 -18.80 3.62
N LYS A 58 4.46 -19.37 3.07
CA LYS A 58 3.20 -19.62 3.79
C LYS A 58 3.35 -20.49 5.05
N ASP A 59 4.32 -21.41 5.06
CA ASP A 59 4.54 -22.35 6.17
C ASP A 59 5.59 -21.85 7.17
N LYS A 60 6.14 -20.64 6.97
CA LYS A 60 7.14 -20.05 7.87
C LYS A 60 6.45 -19.34 9.03
N GLU A 61 6.91 -19.60 10.25
CA GLU A 61 6.54 -18.82 11.43
C GLU A 61 7.29 -17.48 11.44
N HIS A 62 6.95 -16.60 10.50
CA HIS A 62 7.70 -15.38 10.23
C HIS A 62 6.76 -14.22 9.85
N LEU A 63 6.97 -13.05 10.45
CA LEU A 63 6.21 -11.84 10.14
C LEU A 63 6.84 -11.08 8.97
N PHE A 64 6.14 -11.03 7.85
CA PHE A 64 6.54 -10.24 6.69
C PHE A 64 5.81 -8.90 6.66
N ILE A 65 6.55 -7.79 6.64
CA ILE A 65 6.01 -6.43 6.54
C ILE A 65 6.36 -5.88 5.15
N LEU A 66 5.35 -5.68 4.32
CA LEU A 66 5.50 -5.23 2.93
C LEU A 66 4.96 -3.80 2.78
N GLU A 67 5.85 -2.83 2.65
CA GLU A 67 5.46 -1.41 2.56
C GLU A 67 4.98 -1.06 1.16
N GLY A 68 3.85 -0.34 1.07
CA GLY A 68 3.29 0.14 -0.21
C GLY A 68 2.89 -0.95 -1.21
N SER A 69 3.02 -2.23 -0.86
CA SER A 69 3.01 -3.33 -1.83
C SER A 69 1.63 -3.61 -2.43
N LEU A 70 0.55 -3.37 -1.68
CA LEU A 70 -0.79 -3.72 -2.15
C LEU A 70 -1.41 -2.64 -3.03
N PHE A 71 -1.10 -1.37 -2.78
CA PHE A 71 -1.69 -0.23 -3.50
C PHE A 71 -0.65 0.65 -4.21
N GLN A 72 0.47 0.99 -3.58
CA GLN A 72 1.42 2.00 -4.10
C GLN A 72 2.32 1.46 -5.21
N SER A 73 2.78 0.22 -5.09
CA SER A 73 3.61 -0.44 -6.12
C SER A 73 2.82 -1.22 -7.18
N THR A 74 1.49 -1.20 -7.13
CA THR A 74 0.61 -1.97 -8.02
C THR A 74 -0.52 -1.10 -8.55
N VAL A 75 -1.53 -0.80 -7.72
CA VAL A 75 -2.74 -0.05 -8.12
C VAL A 75 -2.38 1.33 -8.65
N ARG A 76 -1.40 2.02 -8.06
CA ARG A 76 -0.90 3.31 -8.59
C ARG A 76 -0.39 3.14 -10.01
N PHE A 77 0.44 2.14 -10.25
CA PHE A 77 1.05 1.91 -11.56
C PHE A 77 0.03 1.43 -12.61
N MET A 78 -0.97 0.65 -12.20
CA MET A 78 -2.11 0.32 -13.06
C MET A 78 -2.90 1.57 -13.44
N LEU A 79 -3.15 2.47 -12.48
CA LEU A 79 -3.80 3.74 -12.74
C LEU A 79 -2.96 4.60 -13.70
N GLU A 80 -1.68 4.86 -13.38
CA GLU A 80 -0.74 5.60 -14.24
C GLU A 80 -0.70 5.04 -15.67
N GLY A 81 -0.75 3.71 -15.82
CA GLY A 81 -0.71 3.00 -17.10
C GLY A 81 -2.04 2.90 -17.86
N LYS A 82 -3.12 3.55 -17.40
CA LYS A 82 -4.49 3.44 -17.96
C LYS A 82 -5.05 2.00 -17.96
N ASN A 83 -4.72 1.23 -16.93
CA ASN A 83 -5.25 -0.12 -16.70
C ASN A 83 -6.20 -0.12 -15.49
N GLU A 84 -6.94 0.98 -15.28
CA GLU A 84 -7.83 1.17 -14.11
C GLU A 84 -8.94 0.12 -14.07
N GLU A 85 -9.47 -0.24 -15.23
CA GLU A 85 -10.50 -1.25 -15.43
C GLU A 85 -10.07 -2.65 -14.99
N LEU A 86 -8.76 -2.95 -14.98
CA LEU A 86 -8.23 -4.24 -14.55
C LEU A 86 -8.02 -4.32 -13.03
N VAL A 87 -8.11 -3.20 -12.31
CA VAL A 87 -7.74 -3.10 -10.89
C VAL A 87 -8.63 -3.97 -10.01
N ALA A 88 -9.95 -4.01 -10.25
CA ALA A 88 -10.88 -4.78 -9.43
C ALA A 88 -10.60 -6.29 -9.53
N ASP A 89 -10.42 -6.81 -10.75
CA ASP A 89 -10.12 -8.21 -11.00
C ASP A 89 -8.74 -8.61 -10.46
N TYR A 90 -7.74 -7.76 -10.66
CA TYR A 90 -6.41 -7.93 -10.04
C TYR A 90 -6.53 -8.02 -8.52
N TYR A 91 -7.24 -7.08 -7.89
CA TYR A 91 -7.33 -7.02 -6.44
C TYR A 91 -8.07 -8.23 -5.88
N LYS A 92 -9.14 -8.69 -6.54
CA LYS A 92 -9.85 -9.92 -6.18
C LYS A 92 -8.93 -11.14 -6.27
N ALA A 93 -8.18 -11.29 -7.36
CA ALA A 93 -7.23 -12.40 -7.52
C ALA A 93 -6.10 -12.35 -6.47
N CYS A 94 -5.59 -11.15 -6.15
CA CYS A 94 -4.57 -10.97 -5.13
C CYS A 94 -5.08 -11.38 -3.74
N GLN A 95 -6.31 -11.03 -3.38
CA GLN A 95 -6.93 -11.46 -2.12
C GLN A 95 -7.07 -12.99 -2.04
N SER A 96 -7.46 -13.65 -3.13
CA SER A 96 -7.51 -15.12 -3.19
C SER A 96 -6.13 -15.78 -3.01
N ILE A 97 -5.04 -15.13 -3.45
CA ILE A 97 -3.68 -15.62 -3.20
C ILE A 97 -3.33 -15.43 -1.71
N LEU A 98 -3.64 -14.25 -1.17
CA LEU A 98 -3.32 -13.89 0.22
C LEU A 98 -4.15 -14.67 1.24
N SER A 99 -5.32 -15.22 0.87
CA SER A 99 -6.14 -16.03 1.77
C SER A 99 -5.49 -17.37 2.17
N ALA A 100 -4.38 -17.76 1.54
CA ALA A 100 -3.59 -18.92 1.95
C ALA A 100 -2.75 -18.66 3.22
N VAL A 101 -2.71 -17.42 3.71
CA VAL A 101 -2.04 -16.99 4.94
C VAL A 101 -2.97 -16.12 5.78
N HIS A 102 -2.45 -15.46 6.82
CA HIS A 102 -3.19 -14.53 7.68
C HIS A 102 -2.79 -13.07 7.37
N PRO A 103 -3.17 -12.51 6.20
CA PRO A 103 -2.78 -11.16 5.83
C PRO A 103 -3.49 -10.15 6.74
N LYS A 104 -2.78 -9.07 7.07
CA LYS A 104 -3.38 -7.87 7.69
C LYS A 104 -2.96 -6.64 6.91
N LEU A 105 -3.91 -5.75 6.65
CA LEU A 105 -3.67 -4.49 5.97
C LEU A 105 -3.74 -3.34 6.96
N ILE A 106 -2.66 -2.57 7.09
CA ILE A 106 -2.70 -1.26 7.74
C ILE A 106 -2.86 -0.23 6.62
N TYR A 107 -4.04 0.38 6.55
CA TYR A 107 -4.37 1.36 5.53
C TYR A 107 -4.16 2.78 6.06
N LEU A 108 -3.08 3.43 5.61
CA LEU A 108 -2.81 4.82 5.94
C LEU A 108 -3.68 5.73 5.07
N ARG A 109 -4.63 6.43 5.69
CA ARG A 109 -5.58 7.28 4.96
C ARG A 109 -5.73 8.64 5.63
N PRO A 110 -5.35 9.75 4.99
CA PRO A 110 -5.74 11.07 5.49
C PRO A 110 -7.25 11.24 5.45
N VAL A 111 -7.81 12.06 6.34
CA VAL A 111 -9.26 12.34 6.34
C VAL A 111 -9.68 13.01 5.03
N ASP A 112 -8.90 14.00 4.59
CA ASP A 112 -9.09 14.70 3.31
C ASP A 112 -7.84 14.49 2.45
N ALA A 113 -8.01 13.84 1.30
CA ALA A 113 -6.89 13.57 0.40
C ALA A 113 -6.33 14.86 -0.20
N LYS A 114 -7.18 15.78 -0.61
CA LYS A 114 -6.78 17.03 -1.27
C LYS A 114 -5.99 17.90 -0.29
N ALA A 115 -6.55 18.15 0.88
CA ALA A 115 -5.89 18.96 1.91
C ALA A 115 -4.56 18.32 2.35
N HIS A 116 -4.48 16.99 2.38
CA HIS A 116 -3.24 16.31 2.67
C HIS A 116 -2.17 16.52 1.58
N ILE A 117 -2.54 16.41 0.30
CA ILE A 117 -1.60 16.63 -0.81
C ILE A 117 -1.12 18.08 -0.83
N GLU A 118 -2.02 19.05 -0.65
CA GLU A 118 -1.68 20.47 -0.53
C GLU A 118 -0.67 20.70 0.62
N TRP A 119 -0.89 20.06 1.77
CA TRP A 119 0.06 20.08 2.87
C TRP A 119 1.41 19.43 2.50
N VAL A 120 1.42 18.28 1.80
CA VAL A 120 2.67 17.64 1.35
C VAL A 120 3.44 18.56 0.41
N MET A 121 2.77 19.21 -0.54
CA MET A 121 3.39 20.18 -1.45
C MET A 121 4.03 21.33 -0.67
N ALA A 122 3.30 21.93 0.29
CA ALA A 122 3.83 23.00 1.13
C ALA A 122 5.02 22.53 2.00
N TYR A 123 4.94 21.32 2.56
CA TYR A 123 5.97 20.77 3.44
C TYR A 123 7.25 20.35 2.69
N ARG A 124 7.11 19.77 1.50
CA ARG A 124 8.23 19.30 0.66
C ARG A 124 8.82 20.39 -0.22
N GLY A 125 8.06 21.45 -0.50
CA GLY A 125 8.48 22.60 -1.29
C GLY A 125 8.27 22.44 -2.79
N GLU A 126 8.57 23.53 -3.51
CA GLU A 126 8.33 23.70 -4.94
C GLU A 126 9.13 22.69 -5.79
N GLU A 127 10.40 22.44 -5.48
CA GLU A 127 11.24 21.51 -6.25
C GLU A 127 10.63 20.11 -6.31
N TRP A 128 10.18 19.60 -5.16
CA TRP A 128 9.52 18.31 -5.07
C TRP A 128 8.19 18.32 -5.83
N THR A 129 7.41 19.38 -5.65
CA THR A 129 6.08 19.54 -6.26
C THR A 129 6.18 19.52 -7.79
N THR A 130 7.07 20.34 -8.36
CA THR A 130 7.33 20.41 -9.80
C THR A 130 7.79 19.06 -10.34
N LYS A 131 8.76 18.42 -9.67
CA LYS A 131 9.26 17.10 -10.08
C LYS A 131 8.15 16.04 -10.14
N VAL A 132 7.26 16.00 -9.15
CA VAL A 132 6.17 15.01 -9.10
C VAL A 132 5.09 15.35 -10.13
N ALA A 133 4.76 16.62 -10.31
CA ALA A 133 3.81 17.06 -11.33
C ALA A 133 4.29 16.68 -12.74
N GLU A 134 5.54 17.03 -13.08
CA GLU A 134 6.16 16.70 -14.38
C GLU A 134 6.26 15.18 -14.63
N TYR A 135 6.49 14.40 -13.57
CA TYR A 135 6.46 12.95 -13.66
C TYR A 135 5.04 12.44 -13.99
N LEU A 136 4.03 12.92 -13.26
CA LEU A 136 2.65 12.48 -13.44
C LEU A 136 2.10 12.87 -14.82
N GLU A 137 2.41 14.07 -15.31
CA GLU A 137 2.05 14.54 -16.65
C GLU A 137 2.48 13.58 -17.77
N LYS A 138 3.61 12.91 -17.58
CA LYS A 138 4.18 11.96 -18.55
C LYS A 138 3.58 10.55 -18.43
N THR A 139 2.74 10.31 -17.42
CA THR A 139 2.03 9.02 -17.31
C THR A 139 0.93 8.94 -18.37
N PRO A 140 0.68 7.76 -18.95
CA PRO A 140 -0.42 7.56 -19.90
C PRO A 140 -1.76 8.14 -19.40
N TYR A 141 -2.09 7.95 -18.12
CA TYR A 141 -3.36 8.38 -17.53
C TYR A 141 -3.54 9.89 -17.49
N CYS A 142 -2.57 10.64 -16.98
CA CYS A 142 -2.68 12.09 -16.91
C CYS A 142 -2.58 12.74 -18.29
N ALA A 143 -1.75 12.19 -19.18
CA ALA A 143 -1.61 12.67 -20.55
C ALA A 143 -2.95 12.63 -21.31
N ASP A 144 -3.69 11.51 -21.19
CA ASP A 144 -5.02 11.34 -21.79
C ASP A 144 -6.07 12.33 -21.27
N LYS A 145 -5.95 12.73 -20.01
CA LYS A 145 -6.86 13.69 -19.35
C LYS A 145 -6.42 15.14 -19.48
N HIS A 146 -5.29 15.39 -20.15
CA HIS A 146 -4.65 16.71 -20.20
C HIS A 146 -4.41 17.32 -18.80
N TRP A 147 -4.12 16.46 -17.81
CA TRP A 147 -3.84 16.90 -16.44
C TRP A 147 -2.40 17.35 -16.32
N GLN A 148 -2.21 18.62 -15.93
CA GLN A 148 -0.92 19.30 -15.89
C GLN A 148 -0.74 20.13 -14.60
N GLY A 149 0.52 20.35 -14.24
CA GLY A 149 0.98 21.09 -13.09
C GLY A 149 0.43 20.54 -11.77
N GLU A 150 0.37 21.44 -10.79
CA GLU A 150 -0.14 21.16 -9.45
C GLU A 150 -1.58 20.65 -9.47
N ASN A 151 -2.44 21.20 -10.35
CA ASN A 151 -3.82 20.75 -10.48
C ASN A 151 -3.91 19.30 -10.99
N GLY A 152 -3.05 18.91 -11.92
CA GLY A 152 -2.94 17.54 -12.40
C GLY A 152 -2.47 16.58 -11.30
N LEU A 153 -1.46 17.00 -10.53
CA LEU A 153 -0.97 16.28 -9.36
C LEU A 153 -2.10 16.04 -8.33
N LEU A 154 -2.82 17.10 -7.96
CA LEU A 154 -3.94 17.03 -7.01
C LEU A 154 -5.05 16.10 -7.52
N SER A 155 -5.42 16.24 -8.79
CA SER A 155 -6.48 15.42 -9.42
C SER A 155 -6.10 13.94 -9.44
N PHE A 156 -4.85 13.62 -9.80
CA PHE A 156 -4.36 12.25 -9.82
C PHE A 156 -4.39 11.60 -8.44
N TRP A 157 -3.83 12.26 -7.43
CA TRP A 157 -3.75 11.67 -6.09
C TRP A 157 -5.12 11.59 -5.40
N CYS A 158 -6.04 12.52 -5.66
CA CYS A 158 -7.43 12.40 -5.20
C CYS A 158 -8.14 11.21 -5.86
N LYS A 159 -7.99 11.04 -7.18
CA LYS A 159 -8.54 9.89 -7.91
C LYS A 159 -7.96 8.57 -7.40
N TYR A 160 -6.65 8.53 -7.16
CA TYR A 160 -5.97 7.37 -6.60
C TYR A 160 -6.46 7.03 -5.19
N ALA A 161 -6.63 8.04 -4.32
CA ALA A 161 -7.16 7.83 -2.98
C ALA A 161 -8.57 7.21 -3.01
N LEU A 162 -9.47 7.75 -3.87
CA LEU A 162 -10.82 7.20 -4.04
C LEU A 162 -10.82 5.77 -4.59
N LEU A 163 -9.90 5.46 -5.52
CA LEU A 163 -9.72 4.11 -6.02
C LEU A 163 -9.31 3.16 -4.88
N CYS A 164 -8.31 3.53 -4.08
CA CYS A 164 -7.88 2.74 -2.92
C CYS A 164 -8.98 2.58 -1.87
N ASP A 165 -9.75 3.64 -1.57
CA ASP A 165 -10.89 3.58 -0.65
C ASP A 165 -11.92 2.55 -1.13
N SER A 166 -12.23 2.55 -2.43
CA SER A 166 -13.19 1.60 -3.01
C SER A 166 -12.73 0.14 -2.89
N LEU A 167 -11.41 -0.11 -2.99
CA LEU A 167 -10.83 -1.44 -2.83
C LEU A 167 -10.80 -1.86 -1.36
N ALA A 168 -10.44 -0.96 -0.46
CA ALA A 168 -10.43 -1.21 0.97
C ALA A 168 -11.83 -1.54 1.50
N VAL A 169 -12.88 -0.86 1.03
CA VAL A 169 -14.27 -1.16 1.43
C VAL A 169 -14.71 -2.56 0.97
N GLN A 170 -14.21 -3.03 -0.16
CA GLN A 170 -14.58 -4.33 -0.75
C GLN A 170 -13.65 -5.47 -0.33
N THR A 171 -12.67 -5.20 0.53
CA THR A 171 -11.62 -6.17 0.85
C THR A 171 -12.11 -7.26 1.81
N SER A 172 -11.69 -8.49 1.57
CA SER A 172 -11.82 -9.62 2.51
C SER A 172 -10.60 -9.74 3.44
N ILE A 173 -9.57 -8.93 3.23
CA ILE A 173 -8.38 -8.91 4.09
C ILE A 173 -8.72 -8.13 5.36
N PRO A 174 -8.50 -8.69 6.56
CA PRO A 174 -8.61 -7.92 7.80
C PRO A 174 -7.77 -6.64 7.70
N TYR A 175 -8.41 -5.48 7.83
CA TYR A 175 -7.73 -4.21 7.70
C TYR A 175 -8.09 -3.23 8.81
N HIS A 176 -7.13 -2.35 9.10
CA HIS A 176 -7.30 -1.24 10.00
C HIS A 176 -6.89 0.05 9.31
N THR A 177 -7.77 1.03 9.31
CA THR A 177 -7.45 2.35 8.80
C THR A 177 -6.79 3.16 9.90
N VAL A 178 -5.61 3.68 9.62
CA VAL A 178 -4.87 4.58 10.51
C VAL A 178 -4.88 5.96 9.88
N ASN A 179 -5.28 6.96 10.66
CA ASN A 179 -5.31 8.33 10.17
C ASN A 179 -3.91 8.78 9.74
N ALA A 180 -3.83 9.44 8.58
CA ALA A 180 -2.57 9.92 8.04
C ALA A 180 -2.58 11.41 7.74
N GLY A 181 -1.38 11.97 7.58
CA GLY A 181 -1.20 13.38 7.24
C GLY A 181 -1.06 14.30 8.45
N PHE A 182 -1.34 15.58 8.23
CA PHE A 182 -1.09 16.65 9.18
C PHE A 182 -1.76 16.37 10.54
N GLY A 183 -1.01 16.45 11.63
CA GLY A 183 -1.49 16.17 12.99
C GLY A 183 -1.66 14.69 13.36
N TYR A 184 -1.41 13.78 12.41
CA TYR A 184 -1.48 12.33 12.64
C TYR A 184 -0.14 11.63 12.46
N PHE A 185 0.80 12.22 11.71
CA PHE A 185 2.08 11.60 11.35
C PHE A 185 2.85 11.01 12.55
N GLU A 186 2.96 11.73 13.68
CA GLU A 186 3.69 11.20 14.85
C GLU A 186 2.94 10.08 15.58
N ARG A 187 1.62 9.98 15.40
CA ARG A 187 0.74 9.05 16.15
C ARG A 187 0.40 7.76 15.39
N GLN A 188 0.72 7.68 14.10
CA GLN A 188 0.36 6.55 13.24
C GLN A 188 0.84 5.20 13.80
N PHE A 189 2.05 5.18 14.35
CA PHE A 189 2.62 3.97 14.92
C PHE A 189 1.86 3.53 16.18
N ASP A 190 1.55 4.46 17.08
CA ASP A 190 0.84 4.16 18.33
C ASP A 190 -0.59 3.69 18.04
N GLU A 191 -1.27 4.30 17.07
CA GLU A 191 -2.59 3.88 16.60
C GLU A 191 -2.56 2.45 16.05
N ALA A 192 -1.62 2.16 15.14
CA ALA A 192 -1.42 0.82 14.59
C ALA A 192 -1.13 -0.23 15.69
N MET A 193 -0.25 0.11 16.65
CA MET A 193 0.11 -0.78 17.75
C MET A 193 -1.04 -1.03 18.72
N SER A 194 -1.89 -0.02 18.98
CA SER A 194 -3.09 -0.16 19.81
C SER A 194 -4.05 -1.18 19.20
N HIS A 195 -4.29 -1.08 17.90
CA HIS A 195 -5.15 -2.02 17.19
C HIS A 195 -4.60 -3.45 17.22
N ILE A 196 -3.32 -3.66 16.88
CA ILE A 196 -2.68 -4.99 16.89
C ILE A 196 -2.75 -5.65 18.29
N ARG A 197 -2.67 -4.85 19.36
CA ARG A 197 -2.80 -5.36 20.74
C ARG A 197 -4.24 -5.72 21.09
N SER A 198 -5.21 -4.92 20.65
CA SER A 198 -6.63 -5.17 20.92
C SER A 198 -7.10 -6.51 20.34
N GLU A 199 -6.61 -6.89 19.17
CA GLU A 199 -6.92 -8.19 18.55
C GLU A 199 -6.40 -9.37 19.38
N LYS A 200 -5.16 -9.28 19.89
CA LYS A 200 -4.58 -10.34 20.76
C LYS A 200 -5.25 -10.45 22.13
N GLY A 201 -5.84 -9.36 22.62
CA GLY A 201 -6.58 -9.35 23.88
C GLY A 201 -7.90 -10.12 23.83
N VAL A 202 -8.52 -10.22 22.64
CA VAL A 202 -9.75 -10.98 22.42
C VAL A 202 -9.46 -12.48 22.35
N ASP A 203 -8.39 -12.91 21.68
CA ASP A 203 -8.01 -14.33 21.60
C ASP A 203 -7.70 -14.95 22.98
N ASN A 204 -7.15 -14.17 23.91
CA ASN A 204 -6.89 -14.62 25.29
C ASN A 204 -8.14 -14.69 26.19
N GLN A 205 -9.26 -14.08 25.80
CA GLN A 205 -10.53 -14.21 26.54
C GLN A 205 -11.38 -15.39 26.06
N VAL A 206 -11.17 -15.88 24.83
CA VAL A 206 -11.90 -17.03 24.28
C VAL A 206 -11.27 -18.38 24.69
N LEU A 207 -9.99 -18.40 25.06
CA LEU A 207 -9.30 -19.60 25.57
C LEU A 207 -9.37 -19.78 27.11
N GLY A 208 -10.12 -18.93 27.81
CA GLY A 208 -10.33 -19.00 29.26
C GLY A 208 -11.67 -19.61 29.71
N ALA A 209 -12.48 -20.10 28.77
CA ALA A 209 -13.80 -20.68 29.05
C ALA A 209 -13.96 -22.03 28.32
N CYS A 210 -13.24 -23.05 28.78
CA CYS A 210 -13.61 -24.47 28.71
C CYS A 210 -12.65 -25.28 29.60
#